data_AF-A0A914TIG0-F1
#
_entry.id   AF-A0A914TIG0-F1
#
_cell.length_a   1.000
_cell.length_b   1.000
_cell.length_c   1.000
_cell.angle_alpha   90.00
_cell.angle_beta   90.00
_cell.angle_gamma   90.00
#
_symmetry.space_group_name_H-M   'P 1'
#
loop_
_entity.id
_entity.type
_entity.pdbx_description
1 polymer ?
#
loop_
_entity_poly.entity_id
_entity_poly.type
_entity_poly.pdbx_seq_one_letter_code
_entity_poly.pdbx_strand_id
1 'polypeptide(L)'
;MIDQDDIYQFNAQNEMHFRNDPHFRILLLLFNLVCQNPQQRPQSFPHFGYVLLNLYNSHYLISATNVLVDYLISTLKEFKDSMAPISKYIHLRNCINEFIFYHNFISFDRFLLQFVTHPNDNESIILMLEFTKILLIDNQPVDERLNFLIDILPSHYDISFCNSQTLFIGIKEYYDRFPEPTYYERANLDPNYPIQDDEHLPIYYSNLMEKLLPIVDHIFHRSIEQELHDDYFFPMVTRLTVVYKYHRKFF
;
A
#
# COMPACT_ATOMS: atom_id res chain seq x y z
N MET A 1 -14.87 14.17 -18.44
CA MET A 1 -15.59 12.90 -18.25
C MET A 1 -15.02 11.97 -19.27
N ILE A 2 -14.29 10.94 -18.84
CA ILE A 2 -13.86 9.87 -19.75
C ILE A 2 -15.09 8.99 -19.91
N ASP A 3 -15.58 8.84 -21.14
CA ASP A 3 -16.80 8.09 -21.41
C ASP A 3 -16.57 6.61 -21.13
N GLN A 4 -17.61 5.94 -20.59
CA GLN A 4 -17.56 4.52 -20.25
C GLN A 4 -17.22 3.63 -21.46
N ASP A 5 -17.38 4.14 -22.68
CA ASP A 5 -17.04 3.45 -23.92
C ASP A 5 -15.52 3.43 -24.23
N ASP A 6 -14.73 4.36 -23.69
CA ASP A 6 -13.25 4.35 -23.81
C ASP A 6 -12.61 3.20 -23.02
N ILE A 7 -13.34 2.68 -22.02
CA ILE A 7 -12.92 1.55 -21.18
C ILE A 7 -13.07 0.21 -21.93
N TYR A 8 -13.97 0.14 -22.93
CA TYR A 8 -14.29 -1.09 -23.65
C TYR A 8 -13.47 -1.33 -24.92
N GLN A 9 -12.79 -0.32 -25.48
CA GLN A 9 -11.93 -0.48 -26.65
C GLN A 9 -10.49 -0.07 -26.36
N PHE A 10 -9.69 -1.00 -25.85
CA PHE A 10 -8.23 -0.82 -25.78
C PHE A 10 -7.62 -0.96 -27.18
N ASN A 11 -7.72 0.10 -27.99
CA ASN A 11 -7.07 0.21 -29.29
C ASN A 11 -5.77 1.01 -29.17
N ALA A 12 -4.79 0.77 -30.06
CA ALA A 12 -3.47 1.43 -30.08
C ALA A 12 -3.49 2.97 -30.10
N GLN A 13 -4.63 3.60 -30.39
CA GLN A 13 -4.83 5.06 -30.29
C GLN A 13 -5.05 5.53 -28.84
N ASN A 14 -5.67 4.72 -27.98
CA ASN A 14 -5.88 5.01 -26.56
C ASN A 14 -4.57 4.90 -25.75
N GLU A 15 -3.68 3.97 -26.11
CA GLU A 15 -2.32 3.89 -25.54
C GLU A 15 -1.53 5.19 -25.71
N MET A 16 -1.62 5.83 -26.88
CA MET A 16 -0.96 7.11 -27.14
C MET A 16 -1.63 8.28 -26.42
N HIS A 17 -2.94 8.23 -26.18
CA HIS A 17 -3.64 9.28 -25.45
C HIS A 17 -3.29 9.28 -23.95
N PHE A 18 -3.14 8.10 -23.33
CA PHE A 18 -2.69 7.98 -21.94
C PHE A 18 -1.20 8.31 -21.75
N ARG A 19 -0.36 8.10 -22.79
CA ARG A 19 1.04 8.55 -22.78
C ARG A 19 1.20 10.07 -22.84
N ASN A 20 0.22 10.80 -23.35
CA ASN A 20 0.36 12.21 -23.76
C ASN A 20 -0.41 13.24 -22.91
N ASP A 21 -1.12 12.86 -21.83
CA ASP A 21 -1.83 13.80 -20.92
C ASP A 21 -1.42 13.59 -19.44
N PRO A 22 -1.57 14.60 -18.56
CA PRO A 22 -0.54 15.04 -17.63
C PRO A 22 -0.05 13.91 -16.73
N HIS A 23 1.25 13.64 -16.90
CA HIS A 23 2.05 12.64 -16.23
C HIS A 23 1.64 12.48 -14.74
N PHE A 24 1.47 11.23 -14.30
CA PHE A 24 1.30 10.79 -12.90
C PHE A 24 -0.13 10.61 -12.35
N ARG A 25 -1.21 10.72 -13.15
CA ARG A 25 -2.60 10.53 -12.63
C ARG A 25 -3.15 9.10 -12.71
N ILE A 26 -2.37 8.13 -13.22
CA ILE A 26 -2.89 6.79 -13.50
C ILE A 26 -3.39 6.07 -12.24
N LEU A 27 -2.63 6.13 -11.14
CA LEU A 27 -3.03 5.52 -9.87
C LEU A 27 -4.24 6.20 -9.25
N LEU A 28 -4.39 7.52 -9.45
CA LEU A 28 -5.57 8.26 -9.02
C LEU A 28 -6.84 7.82 -9.77
N LEU A 29 -6.75 7.59 -11.08
CA LEU A 29 -7.87 7.07 -11.87
C LEU A 29 -8.29 5.68 -11.38
N LEU A 30 -7.32 4.77 -11.20
CA LEU A 30 -7.59 3.43 -10.68
C LEU A 30 -8.17 3.49 -9.27
N PHE A 31 -7.65 4.37 -8.41
CA PHE A 31 -8.13 4.52 -7.04
C PHE A 31 -9.58 5.03 -7.00
N ASN A 32 -9.92 6.02 -7.82
CA ASN A 32 -11.29 6.52 -7.92
C ASN A 32 -12.27 5.45 -8.42
N LEU A 33 -11.84 4.58 -9.33
CA LEU A 33 -12.64 3.43 -9.75
C LEU A 33 -12.83 2.41 -8.62
N VAL A 34 -11.84 2.21 -7.73
CA VAL A 34 -11.99 1.39 -6.52
C VAL A 34 -12.95 2.03 -5.51
N CYS A 35 -12.96 3.37 -5.39
CA CYS A 35 -13.90 4.08 -4.52
C CYS A 35 -15.35 4.06 -5.01
N GLN A 36 -15.58 3.76 -6.30
CA GLN A 36 -16.94 3.60 -6.82
C GLN A 36 -17.56 2.27 -6.37
N ASN A 37 -18.88 2.18 -6.49
CA ASN A 37 -19.59 0.97 -6.09
C ASN A 37 -19.05 -0.26 -6.82
N PRO A 38 -18.76 -1.38 -6.13
CA PRO A 38 -18.19 -2.57 -6.75
C PRO A 38 -19.00 -3.10 -7.93
N GLN A 39 -20.33 -2.94 -7.88
CA GLN A 39 -21.27 -3.36 -8.91
C GLN A 39 -21.17 -2.54 -10.21
N GLN A 40 -20.62 -1.33 -10.14
CA GLN A 40 -20.42 -0.45 -11.30
C GLN A 40 -19.07 -0.67 -11.98
N ARG A 41 -18.20 -1.51 -11.38
CA ARG A 41 -16.87 -1.76 -11.94
C ARG A 41 -16.95 -2.83 -13.03
N PRO A 42 -16.28 -2.62 -14.16
CA PRO A 42 -16.13 -3.66 -15.17
C PRO A 42 -15.51 -4.92 -14.56
N GLN A 43 -15.97 -6.11 -14.98
CA GLN A 43 -15.35 -7.37 -14.54
C GLN A 43 -13.86 -7.44 -14.93
N SER A 44 -13.48 -6.76 -16.02
CA SER A 44 -12.11 -6.63 -16.51
C SER A 44 -11.29 -5.54 -15.79
N PHE A 45 -11.81 -4.88 -14.75
CA PHE A 45 -11.14 -3.77 -14.07
C PHE A 45 -9.73 -4.11 -13.56
N PRO A 46 -9.50 -5.24 -12.84
CA PRO A 46 -8.16 -5.58 -12.38
C PRO A 46 -7.18 -5.73 -13.56
N HIS A 47 -7.60 -6.45 -14.61
CA HIS A 47 -6.80 -6.66 -15.81
C HIS A 47 -6.45 -5.34 -16.50
N PHE A 48 -7.43 -4.47 -16.73
CA PHE A 48 -7.21 -3.14 -17.31
C PHE A 48 -6.21 -2.30 -16.49
N GLY A 49 -6.34 -2.32 -15.16
CA GLY A 49 -5.40 -1.65 -14.27
C GLY A 49 -3.96 -2.13 -14.47
N TYR A 50 -3.74 -3.44 -14.56
CA TYR A 50 -2.41 -4.00 -14.79
C TYR A 50 -1.84 -3.70 -16.18
N VAL A 51 -2.65 -3.79 -17.24
CA VAL A 51 -2.22 -3.42 -18.60
C VAL A 51 -1.75 -1.96 -18.63
N LEU A 52 -2.50 -1.07 -18.01
CA LEU A 52 -2.12 0.34 -17.90
C LEU A 52 -0.83 0.54 -17.11
N LEU A 53 -0.66 -0.15 -15.97
CA LEU A 53 0.54 -0.05 -15.16
C LEU A 53 1.79 -0.53 -15.94
N ASN A 54 1.64 -1.49 -16.85
CA ASN A 54 2.73 -1.98 -17.72
C ASN A 54 3.27 -0.97 -18.72
N LEU A 55 2.46 0.03 -19.07
CA LEU A 55 2.92 1.08 -19.97
C LEU A 55 3.96 1.99 -19.30
N TYR A 56 4.13 1.90 -17.98
CA TYR A 56 4.95 2.82 -17.20
C TYR A 56 6.08 2.12 -16.44
N ASN A 57 7.19 2.83 -16.28
CA ASN A 57 8.32 2.36 -15.49
C ASN A 57 8.09 2.59 -13.97
N SER A 58 8.91 1.93 -13.15
CA SER A 58 8.86 2.04 -11.69
C SER A 58 9.03 3.48 -11.17
N HIS A 59 9.88 4.28 -11.81
CA HIS A 59 10.07 5.69 -11.46
C HIS A 59 8.78 6.52 -11.64
N TYR A 60 8.08 6.30 -12.76
CA TYR A 60 6.81 6.94 -13.02
C TYR A 60 5.74 6.52 -12.02
N LEU A 61 5.71 5.22 -11.65
CA LEU A 61 4.78 4.73 -10.64
C LEU A 61 5.02 5.39 -9.28
N ILE A 62 6.27 5.63 -8.88
CA ILE A 62 6.58 6.37 -7.65
C ILE A 62 5.99 7.80 -7.71
N SER A 63 6.21 8.51 -8.81
CA SER A 63 5.64 9.85 -9.00
C SER A 63 4.10 9.83 -9.04
N ALA A 64 3.49 8.78 -9.61
CA ALA A 64 2.05 8.58 -9.58
C ALA A 64 1.52 8.33 -8.17
N THR A 65 2.29 7.64 -7.32
CA THR A 65 1.95 7.43 -5.91
C THR A 65 1.95 8.76 -5.17
N ASN A 66 2.91 9.64 -5.44
CA ASN A 66 2.96 10.97 -4.83
C ASN A 66 1.69 11.78 -5.14
N VAL A 67 1.25 11.78 -6.40
CA VAL A 67 -0.01 12.44 -6.80
C VAL A 67 -1.24 11.81 -6.13
N LEU A 68 -1.26 10.48 -5.98
CA LEU A 68 -2.31 9.80 -5.23
C LEU A 68 -2.32 10.23 -3.76
N VAL A 69 -1.15 10.32 -3.12
CA VAL A 69 -0.99 10.77 -1.73
C VAL A 69 -1.47 12.21 -1.57
N ASP A 70 -1.11 13.12 -2.47
CA ASP A 70 -1.61 14.50 -2.46
C ASP A 70 -3.13 14.57 -2.53
N TYR A 71 -3.73 13.77 -3.40
CA TYR A 71 -5.18 13.67 -3.51
C TYR A 71 -5.82 13.15 -2.21
N LEU A 72 -5.24 12.13 -1.58
CA LEU A 72 -5.73 11.60 -0.31
C LEU A 72 -5.64 12.64 0.80
N ILE A 73 -4.51 13.35 0.91
CA ILE A 73 -4.35 14.44 1.89
C ILE A 73 -5.39 15.53 1.65
N SER A 74 -5.60 15.93 0.39
CA SER A 74 -6.64 16.91 0.04
C SER A 74 -8.04 16.43 0.43
N THR A 75 -8.33 15.14 0.25
CA THR A 75 -9.62 14.54 0.64
C THR A 75 -9.78 14.50 2.16
N LEU A 76 -8.70 14.22 2.90
CA LEU A 76 -8.69 14.25 4.37
C LEU A 76 -8.91 15.68 4.90
N LYS A 77 -8.32 16.69 4.25
CA LYS A 77 -8.60 18.10 4.56
C LYS A 77 -10.07 18.43 4.35
N GLU A 78 -10.65 18.03 3.22
CA GLU A 78 -12.08 18.21 2.96
C GLU A 78 -12.94 17.51 4.02
N PHE A 79 -12.57 16.30 4.46
CA PHE A 79 -13.28 15.58 5.51
C PHE A 79 -13.20 16.30 6.86
N LYS A 80 -12.04 16.86 7.21
CA LYS A 80 -11.87 17.68 8.41
C LYS A 80 -12.70 18.95 8.33
N ASP A 81 -12.62 19.71 7.25
CA ASP A 81 -13.32 20.98 7.05
C ASP A 81 -14.85 20.80 7.06
N SER A 82 -15.33 19.72 6.44
CA SER A 82 -16.75 19.37 6.40
C SER A 82 -17.26 18.66 7.66
N MET A 83 -16.41 18.43 8.66
CA MET A 83 -16.72 17.62 9.85
C MET A 83 -17.37 16.28 9.49
N ALA A 84 -16.78 15.61 8.49
CA ALA A 84 -17.28 14.37 7.94
C ALA A 84 -17.42 13.29 9.03
N PRO A 85 -18.46 12.43 8.92
CA PRO A 85 -18.62 11.32 9.85
C PRO A 85 -17.47 10.32 9.70
N ILE A 86 -17.15 9.61 10.79
CA ILE A 86 -16.09 8.58 10.81
C ILE A 86 -16.27 7.49 9.75
N SER A 87 -17.51 7.26 9.29
CA SER A 87 -17.81 6.33 8.21
C SER A 87 -17.12 6.68 6.89
N LYS A 88 -16.86 7.96 6.59
CA LYS A 88 -16.11 8.36 5.39
C LYS A 88 -14.63 7.98 5.49
N TYR A 89 -14.01 8.12 6.66
CA TYR A 89 -12.63 7.67 6.91
C TYR A 89 -12.51 6.15 6.82
N ILE A 90 -13.48 5.42 7.38
CA ILE A 90 -13.56 3.95 7.30
C ILE A 90 -13.73 3.50 5.84
N HIS A 91 -14.59 4.18 5.07
CA HIS A 91 -14.76 3.90 3.65
C HIS A 91 -13.46 4.12 2.88
N LEU A 92 -12.79 5.25 3.09
CA LEU A 92 -11.51 5.56 2.45
C LEU A 92 -10.44 4.50 2.78
N ARG A 93 -10.34 4.10 4.05
CA ARG A 93 -9.46 2.99 4.49
C ARG A 93 -9.78 1.70 3.73
N ASN A 94 -11.07 1.35 3.59
CA ASN A 94 -11.47 0.14 2.87
C ASN A 94 -11.11 0.20 1.39
N CYS A 95 -11.26 1.36 0.74
CA CYS A 95 -10.83 1.56 -0.65
C CYS A 95 -9.31 1.42 -0.80
N ILE A 96 -8.53 1.97 0.13
CA ILE A 96 -7.06 1.81 0.15
C ILE A 96 -6.70 0.33 0.35
N ASN A 97 -7.36 -0.36 1.27
CA ASN A 97 -7.12 -1.79 1.50
C ASN A 97 -7.44 -2.62 0.26
N GLU A 98 -8.52 -2.30 -0.43
CA GLU A 98 -8.86 -2.97 -1.68
C GLU A 98 -7.82 -2.68 -2.77
N PHE A 99 -7.40 -1.42 -2.91
CA PHE A 99 -6.36 -1.01 -3.86
C PHE A 99 -5.01 -1.71 -3.62
N ILE A 100 -4.62 -1.86 -2.34
CA ILE A 100 -3.31 -2.37 -1.92
C ILE A 100 -3.27 -3.89 -1.77
N PHE A 101 -4.27 -4.51 -1.13
CA PHE A 101 -4.23 -5.94 -0.77
C PHE A 101 -5.07 -6.83 -1.68
N TYR A 102 -6.17 -6.29 -2.24
CA TYR A 102 -7.06 -7.04 -3.12
C TYR A 102 -6.69 -6.87 -4.60
N HIS A 103 -6.32 -5.67 -5.03
CA HIS A 103 -5.85 -5.43 -6.39
C HIS A 103 -4.33 -5.47 -6.51
N ASN A 104 -3.58 -5.17 -5.44
CA ASN A 104 -2.11 -5.11 -5.43
C ASN A 104 -1.51 -4.16 -6.47
N PHE A 105 -2.19 -3.05 -6.77
CA PHE A 105 -1.66 -2.04 -7.69
C PHE A 105 -0.42 -1.30 -7.14
N ILE A 106 -0.30 -1.25 -5.81
CA ILE A 106 0.86 -0.74 -5.10
C ILE A 106 1.06 -1.58 -3.83
N SER A 107 2.32 -1.79 -3.44
CA SER A 107 2.63 -2.46 -2.17
C SER A 107 2.38 -1.53 -0.99
N PHE A 108 1.97 -2.10 0.15
CA PHE A 108 1.59 -1.32 1.34
C PHE A 108 2.73 -0.45 1.87
N ASP A 109 3.95 -0.97 1.90
CA ASP A 109 5.16 -0.26 2.34
C ASP A 109 5.46 0.95 1.45
N ARG A 110 5.36 0.80 0.12
CA ARG A 110 5.54 1.89 -0.85
C ARG A 110 4.41 2.90 -0.83
N PHE A 111 3.21 2.51 -0.44
CA PHE A 111 2.16 3.49 -0.22
C PHE A 111 2.42 4.28 1.06
N LEU A 112 2.69 3.57 2.16
CA LEU A 112 2.81 4.15 3.49
C LEU A 112 4.04 5.07 3.60
N LEU A 113 5.19 4.69 3.05
CA LEU A 113 6.38 5.54 3.04
C LEU A 113 6.10 6.90 2.36
N GLN A 114 5.44 6.88 1.21
CA GLN A 114 5.10 8.07 0.44
C GLN A 114 4.06 8.88 1.20
N PHE A 115 3.07 8.22 1.80
CA PHE A 115 2.06 8.87 2.61
C PHE A 115 2.67 9.64 3.80
N VAL A 116 3.67 9.08 4.49
CA VAL A 116 4.30 9.71 5.65
C VAL A 116 5.31 10.81 5.26
N THR A 117 6.00 10.64 4.13
CA THR A 117 7.09 11.56 3.72
C THR A 117 6.61 12.77 2.91
N HIS A 118 5.49 12.66 2.17
CA HIS A 118 5.02 13.70 1.25
C HIS A 118 4.44 14.98 1.90
N PRO A 119 3.68 14.91 3.02
CA PRO A 119 3.11 16.11 3.64
C PRO A 119 4.17 17.11 4.10
N ASN A 120 4.04 18.37 3.67
CA ASN A 120 4.98 19.44 4.01
C ASN A 120 4.42 20.49 4.98
N ASP A 121 3.11 20.61 5.08
CA ASP A 121 2.44 21.53 6.00
C ASP A 121 2.00 20.84 7.28
N ASN A 122 2.07 21.55 8.41
CA ASN A 122 1.74 21.00 9.74
C ASN A 122 0.34 20.36 9.78
N GLU A 123 -0.64 20.99 9.13
CA GLU A 123 -1.99 20.44 9.07
C GLU A 123 -2.06 19.11 8.31
N SER A 124 -1.47 19.01 7.12
CA SER A 124 -1.40 17.74 6.40
C SER A 124 -0.60 16.68 7.16
N ILE A 125 0.46 17.06 7.89
CA ILE A 125 1.24 16.11 8.68
C ILE A 125 0.38 15.52 9.80
N ILE A 126 -0.39 16.35 10.53
CA ILE A 126 -1.30 15.87 11.58
C ILE A 126 -2.36 14.94 10.98
N LEU A 127 -3.01 15.33 9.88
CA LEU A 127 -4.01 14.51 9.20
C LEU A 127 -3.45 13.18 8.70
N MET A 128 -2.23 13.20 8.15
CA MET A 128 -1.52 12.01 7.74
C MET A 128 -1.25 11.09 8.93
N LEU A 129 -0.78 11.63 10.06
CA LEU A 129 -0.47 10.84 11.24
C LEU A 129 -1.74 10.18 11.80
N GLU A 130 -2.83 10.94 11.94
CA GLU A 130 -4.14 10.44 12.37
C GLU A 130 -4.66 9.34 11.44
N PHE A 131 -4.57 9.54 10.12
CA PHE A 131 -5.02 8.53 9.17
C PHE A 131 -4.10 7.30 9.12
N THR A 132 -2.80 7.48 9.34
CA THR A 132 -1.82 6.40 9.48
C THR A 132 -2.14 5.52 10.69
N LYS A 133 -2.60 6.11 11.79
CA LYS A 133 -3.10 5.37 12.96
C LYS A 133 -4.26 4.46 12.56
N ILE A 134 -5.23 4.95 11.78
CA ILE A 134 -6.35 4.16 11.26
C ILE A 134 -5.84 3.01 10.36
N LEU A 135 -4.83 3.27 9.51
CA LEU A 135 -4.27 2.28 8.59
C LEU A 135 -3.45 1.18 9.27
N LEU A 136 -2.85 1.44 10.44
CA LEU A 136 -1.96 0.49 11.14
C LEU A 136 -2.63 -0.19 12.34
N ILE A 137 -3.58 0.46 12.99
CA ILE A 137 -4.25 -0.08 14.18
C ILE A 137 -5.56 -0.78 13.82
N ASP A 138 -6.38 -0.15 12.97
CA ASP A 138 -7.71 -0.63 12.63
C ASP A 138 -7.73 -1.25 11.23
N ASN A 139 -6.84 -2.20 10.96
CA ASN A 139 -6.66 -2.74 9.61
C ASN A 139 -6.43 -4.26 9.57
N GLN A 140 -7.53 -5.00 9.42
CA GLN A 140 -7.53 -6.47 9.41
C GLN A 140 -6.49 -7.10 8.44
N PRO A 141 -6.36 -6.69 7.16
CA PRO A 141 -5.30 -7.19 6.28
C PRO A 141 -3.87 -7.05 6.83
N VAL A 142 -3.57 -5.96 7.53
CA VAL A 142 -2.27 -5.74 8.16
C VAL A 142 -2.16 -6.63 9.40
N ASP A 143 -3.22 -6.74 10.20
CA ASP A 143 -3.26 -7.56 11.40
C ASP A 143 -3.01 -9.03 11.12
N GLU A 144 -3.68 -9.60 10.12
CA GLU A 144 -3.52 -10.99 9.71
C GLU A 144 -2.08 -11.31 9.30
N ARG A 145 -1.46 -10.42 8.53
CA ARG A 145 -0.07 -10.57 8.07
C ARG A 145 0.92 -10.45 9.22
N LEU A 146 0.74 -9.44 10.09
CA LEU A 146 1.62 -9.23 11.23
C LEU A 146 1.53 -10.38 12.23
N ASN A 147 0.31 -10.82 12.56
CA ASN A 147 0.12 -11.94 13.49
C ASN A 147 0.72 -13.24 12.95
N PHE A 148 0.54 -13.51 11.66
CA PHE A 148 1.16 -14.69 11.02
C PHE A 148 2.69 -14.65 11.07
N LEU A 149 3.29 -13.49 10.79
CA LEU A 149 4.74 -13.31 10.86
C LEU A 149 5.26 -13.46 12.30
N ILE A 150 4.51 -13.03 13.33
CA ILE A 150 4.88 -13.22 14.75
C ILE A 150 4.92 -14.69 15.13
N ASP A 151 3.97 -15.47 14.62
CA ASP A 151 3.85 -16.89 14.97
C ASP A 151 4.98 -17.74 14.35
N ILE A 152 5.49 -17.29 13.20
CA ILE A 152 6.42 -18.08 12.37
C ILE A 152 7.87 -17.62 12.50
N LEU A 153 8.10 -16.31 12.57
CA LEU A 153 9.46 -15.77 12.60
C LEU A 153 9.96 -15.62 14.04
N PRO A 154 11.18 -16.08 14.34
CA PRO A 154 11.82 -15.79 15.61
C PRO A 154 12.19 -14.30 15.69
N SER A 155 12.17 -13.74 16.90
CA SER A 155 12.65 -12.37 17.12
C SER A 155 14.15 -12.23 16.79
N HIS A 156 14.63 -11.03 16.42
CA HIS A 156 16.07 -10.84 16.10
C HIS A 156 17.00 -11.16 17.27
N TYR A 157 16.48 -11.12 18.50
CA TYR A 157 17.21 -11.56 19.69
C TYR A 157 17.55 -13.05 19.65
N ASP A 158 16.69 -13.86 19.02
CA ASP A 158 16.78 -15.31 18.96
C ASP A 158 17.26 -15.84 17.60
N ILE A 159 17.39 -14.97 16.59
CA ILE A 159 17.83 -15.35 15.22
C ILE A 159 19.20 -16.04 15.24
N SER A 160 20.11 -15.63 16.13
CA SER A 160 21.43 -16.28 16.28
C SER A 160 21.35 -17.76 16.69
N PHE A 161 20.22 -18.19 17.27
CA PHE A 161 19.94 -19.57 17.67
C PHE A 161 18.96 -20.28 16.73
N CYS A 162 18.41 -19.58 15.72
CA CYS A 162 17.44 -20.15 14.81
C CYS A 162 18.11 -20.84 13.62
N ASN A 163 17.60 -22.00 13.23
CA ASN A 163 18.05 -22.67 12.01
C ASN A 163 17.57 -21.87 10.78
N SER A 164 18.51 -21.47 9.93
CA SER A 164 18.25 -20.81 8.63
C SER A 164 17.18 -21.49 7.77
N GLN A 165 17.07 -22.83 7.85
CA GLN A 165 16.05 -23.60 7.14
C GLN A 165 14.64 -23.33 7.66
N THR A 166 14.48 -23.25 8.99
CA THR A 166 13.18 -22.97 9.62
C THR A 166 12.71 -21.56 9.28
N LEU A 167 13.62 -20.57 9.29
CA LEU A 167 13.33 -19.22 8.85
C LEU A 167 12.88 -19.18 7.38
N PHE A 168 13.59 -19.88 6.50
CA PHE A 168 13.27 -19.93 5.08
C PHE A 168 11.91 -20.60 4.80
N ILE A 169 11.62 -21.72 5.48
CA ILE A 169 10.31 -22.38 5.40
C ILE A 169 9.21 -21.43 5.87
N GLY A 170 9.43 -20.72 6.97
CA GLY A 170 8.47 -19.76 7.49
C GLY A 170 8.18 -18.59 6.55
N ILE A 171 9.23 -18.03 5.94
CA ILE A 171 9.09 -16.96 4.94
C ILE A 171 8.37 -17.49 3.70
N LYS A 172 8.68 -18.71 3.26
CA LYS A 172 7.95 -19.35 2.16
C LYS A 172 6.46 -19.49 2.49
N GLU A 173 6.11 -20.01 3.67
CA GLU A 173 4.72 -20.14 4.11
C GLU A 173 4.00 -18.79 4.18
N TYR A 174 4.72 -17.71 4.53
CA TYR A 174 4.19 -16.35 4.48
C TYR A 174 3.83 -15.92 3.07
N TYR A 175 4.72 -16.10 2.10
CA TYR A 175 4.46 -15.74 0.71
C TYR A 175 3.42 -16.65 0.05
N ASP A 176 3.33 -17.92 0.45
CA ASP A 176 2.28 -18.85 0.00
C ASP A 176 0.89 -18.39 0.49
N ARG A 177 0.80 -17.88 1.72
CA ARG A 177 -0.47 -17.40 2.31
C ARG A 177 -0.84 -15.97 1.89
N PHE A 178 0.15 -15.09 1.80
CA PHE A 178 0.00 -13.67 1.48
C PHE A 178 0.90 -13.30 0.30
N PRO A 179 0.53 -13.69 -0.93
CA PRO A 179 1.34 -13.39 -2.09
C PRO A 179 1.47 -11.87 -2.30
N GLU A 180 2.72 -11.41 -2.46
CA GLU A 180 3.09 -10.04 -2.81
C GLU A 180 3.56 -10.00 -4.27
N PRO A 181 2.62 -10.06 -5.25
CA PRO A 181 2.98 -10.02 -6.65
C PRO A 181 3.74 -8.73 -6.95
N THR A 182 4.87 -8.90 -7.60
CA THR A 182 5.75 -7.77 -7.99
C THR A 182 5.53 -7.41 -9.46
N TYR A 183 4.97 -8.35 -10.24
CA TYR A 183 4.73 -8.21 -11.67
C TYR A 183 3.25 -8.49 -12.01
N TYR A 184 2.96 -8.84 -13.26
CA TYR A 184 1.61 -9.01 -13.84
C TYR A 184 0.88 -10.29 -13.42
N GLU A 185 1.32 -10.94 -12.35
CA GLU A 185 0.80 -12.25 -11.92
C GLU A 185 -0.72 -12.24 -11.68
N ARG A 186 -1.28 -11.09 -11.27
CA ARG A 186 -2.73 -10.90 -11.09
C ARG A 186 -3.48 -10.47 -12.36
N ALA A 187 -2.79 -9.95 -13.37
CA ALA A 187 -3.36 -9.69 -14.70
C ALA A 187 -3.61 -11.00 -15.46
N ASN A 188 -2.78 -12.01 -15.18
CA ASN A 188 -2.79 -13.35 -15.77
C ASN A 188 -3.93 -14.26 -15.25
N LEU A 189 -4.81 -13.75 -14.37
CA LEU A 189 -6.03 -14.44 -13.95
C LEU A 189 -7.13 -14.41 -15.03
N ASP A 190 -7.00 -13.56 -16.06
CA ASP A 190 -7.86 -13.59 -17.24
C ASP A 190 -7.32 -14.62 -18.26
N PRO A 191 -8.08 -15.69 -18.57
CA PRO A 191 -7.64 -16.76 -19.47
C PRO A 191 -7.39 -16.30 -20.92
N ASN A 192 -7.77 -15.09 -21.30
CA ASN A 192 -7.67 -14.60 -22.68
C ASN A 192 -6.32 -13.93 -23.03
N TYR A 193 -5.41 -13.76 -22.07
CA TYR A 193 -4.16 -13.01 -22.28
C TYR A 193 -2.90 -13.87 -22.07
N PRO A 194 -1.84 -13.64 -22.85
CA PRO A 194 -0.60 -14.40 -22.73
C PRO A 194 0.10 -14.08 -21.41
N ILE A 195 0.47 -15.14 -20.69
CA ILE A 195 1.26 -15.08 -19.45
C ILE A 195 2.59 -14.42 -19.79
N GLN A 196 2.90 -13.28 -19.16
CA GLN A 196 4.25 -12.74 -19.14
C GLN A 196 5.05 -13.48 -18.07
N ASP A 197 6.01 -14.31 -18.49
CA ASP A 197 6.94 -15.02 -17.61
C ASP A 197 8.08 -14.08 -17.19
N ASP A 198 7.76 -13.10 -16.35
CA ASP A 198 8.79 -12.28 -15.71
C ASP A 198 9.48 -13.09 -14.60
N GLU A 199 10.80 -13.24 -14.69
CA GLU A 199 11.56 -13.96 -13.66
C GLU A 199 11.64 -13.15 -12.37
N HIS A 200 11.25 -13.78 -11.25
CA HIS A 200 11.40 -13.19 -9.93
C HIS A 200 12.85 -13.26 -9.45
N LEU A 201 13.32 -12.13 -8.92
CA LEU A 201 14.56 -12.12 -8.15
C LEU A 201 14.34 -12.87 -6.83
N PRO A 202 15.37 -13.58 -6.31
CA PRO A 202 15.22 -14.40 -5.12
C PRO A 202 14.95 -13.54 -3.87
N ILE A 203 13.90 -13.87 -3.13
CA ILE A 203 13.50 -13.22 -1.89
C ILE A 203 13.84 -14.16 -0.72
N TYR A 204 14.82 -13.76 0.11
CA TYR A 204 15.27 -14.59 1.24
C TYR A 204 14.78 -14.11 2.60
N TYR A 205 14.67 -12.80 2.80
CA TYR A 205 14.42 -12.21 4.13
C TYR A 205 13.35 -11.12 4.12
N SER A 206 12.93 -10.66 2.93
CA SER A 206 11.96 -9.58 2.84
C SER A 206 10.62 -10.07 3.37
N ASN A 207 9.97 -9.25 4.18
CA ASN A 207 8.62 -9.45 4.68
C ASN A 207 8.04 -8.08 5.08
N LEU A 208 6.74 -8.03 5.33
CA LEU A 208 6.07 -6.78 5.67
C LEU A 208 6.63 -6.10 6.93
N MET A 209 6.99 -6.85 7.98
CA MET A 209 7.53 -6.25 9.22
C MET A 209 8.85 -5.52 8.97
N GLU A 210 9.78 -6.18 8.28
CA GLU A 210 11.09 -5.62 7.95
C GLU A 210 10.95 -4.36 7.08
N LYS A 211 10.00 -4.36 6.14
CA LYS A 211 9.70 -3.19 5.30
C LYS A 211 9.09 -2.04 6.10
N LEU A 212 8.30 -2.33 7.13
CA LEU A 212 7.64 -1.31 7.96
C LEU A 212 8.57 -0.63 8.97
N LEU A 213 9.59 -1.33 9.49
CA LEU A 213 10.53 -0.79 10.48
C LEU A 213 11.04 0.63 10.19
N PRO A 214 11.67 0.91 9.03
CA PRO A 214 12.18 2.25 8.74
C PRO A 214 11.06 3.30 8.60
N ILE A 215 9.87 2.88 8.17
CA ILE A 215 8.71 3.78 8.02
C ILE A 215 8.17 4.15 9.39
N VAL A 216 8.13 3.19 10.32
CA VAL A 216 7.70 3.40 11.70
C VAL A 216 8.63 4.37 12.43
N ASP A 217 9.95 4.23 12.26
CA ASP A 217 10.93 5.19 12.80
C ASP A 217 10.58 6.61 12.30
N HIS A 218 10.30 6.76 11.00
CA HIS A 218 9.91 8.05 10.43
C HIS A 218 8.58 8.59 10.98
N ILE A 219 7.56 7.73 11.15
CA ILE A 219 6.26 8.12 11.76
C ILE A 219 6.48 8.69 13.17
N PHE A 220 7.31 8.02 13.99
CA PHE A 220 7.58 8.49 15.35
C PHE A 220 8.37 9.79 15.38
N HIS A 221 9.33 9.98 14.47
CA HIS A 221 10.02 11.26 14.33
C HIS A 221 9.04 12.39 14.00
N ARG A 222 8.15 12.18 13.03
CA ARG A 222 7.15 13.18 12.63
C ARG A 222 6.10 13.44 13.70
N SER A 223 5.73 12.44 14.49
CA SER A 223 4.78 12.64 15.60
C SER A 223 5.37 13.43 16.75
N ILE A 224 6.68 13.30 17.02
CA ILE A 224 7.39 14.13 18.01
C ILE A 224 7.49 15.58 17.51
N GLU A 225 7.81 15.79 16.23
CA GLU A 225 7.88 17.13 15.62
C GLU A 225 6.56 17.91 15.71
N GLN A 226 5.42 17.22 15.62
CA GLN A 226 4.09 17.84 15.72
C GLN A 226 3.53 17.86 17.16
N GLU A 227 4.33 17.48 18.15
CA GLU A 227 3.96 17.48 19.57
C GLU A 227 2.65 16.72 19.87
N LEU A 228 2.39 15.62 19.14
CA LEU A 228 1.18 14.82 19.37
C LEU A 228 1.19 14.21 20.79
N HIS A 229 0.03 14.19 21.43
CA HIS A 229 -0.11 13.72 22.81
C HIS A 229 -0.19 12.19 22.94
N ASP A 230 -0.27 11.72 24.18
CA ASP A 230 -0.32 10.32 24.58
C ASP A 230 -1.41 9.50 23.86
N ASP A 231 -2.52 10.13 23.48
CA ASP A 231 -3.64 9.50 22.74
C ASP A 231 -3.22 8.96 21.35
N TYR A 232 -2.17 9.53 20.78
CA TYR A 232 -1.55 9.03 19.55
C TYR A 232 -0.49 7.97 19.86
N PHE A 233 0.46 8.31 20.74
CA PHE A 233 1.65 7.51 20.99
C PHE A 233 1.33 6.18 21.67
N PHE A 234 0.50 6.16 22.71
CA PHE A 234 0.22 4.95 23.47
C PHE A 234 -0.32 3.80 22.59
N PRO A 235 -1.36 3.99 21.76
CA PRO A 235 -1.87 2.92 20.91
C PRO A 235 -0.87 2.55 19.78
N MET A 236 -0.17 3.54 19.20
CA MET A 236 0.83 3.29 18.15
C MET A 236 2.02 2.48 18.66
N VAL A 237 2.61 2.88 19.78
CA VAL A 237 3.73 2.16 20.41
C VAL A 237 3.29 0.77 20.84
N THR A 238 2.12 0.64 21.46
CA THR A 238 1.60 -0.69 21.88
C THR A 238 1.46 -1.64 20.69
N ARG A 239 0.96 -1.14 19.55
CA ARG A 239 0.85 -1.93 18.32
C ARG A 239 2.20 -2.26 17.71
N LEU A 240 3.08 -1.27 17.56
CA LEU A 240 4.31 -1.36 16.77
C LEU A 240 5.49 -1.93 17.56
N THR A 241 5.40 -2.02 18.89
CA THR A 241 6.41 -2.71 19.73
C THR A 241 6.71 -4.11 19.22
N VAL A 242 5.70 -4.79 18.66
CA VAL A 242 5.87 -6.14 18.12
C VAL A 242 6.73 -6.15 16.86
N VAL A 243 6.62 -5.11 16.03
CA VAL A 243 7.47 -4.92 14.84
C VAL A 243 8.91 -4.59 15.29
N TYR A 244 9.08 -3.76 16.33
CA TYR A 244 10.41 -3.41 16.87
C TYR A 244 11.19 -4.58 17.48
N LYS A 245 10.55 -5.71 17.81
CA LYS A 245 11.29 -6.93 18.17
C LYS A 245 12.25 -7.40 17.06
N TYR A 246 12.01 -6.94 15.84
CA TYR A 246 12.80 -7.25 14.66
C TYR A 246 13.74 -6.12 14.22
N HIS A 247 13.78 -5.02 14.96
CA HIS A 247 14.70 -3.92 14.66
C HIS A 247 16.15 -4.36 14.90
N ARG A 248 17.02 -4.18 13.89
CA ARG A 248 18.46 -4.42 14.06
C ARG A 248 19.02 -3.39 15.03
N LYS A 249 19.41 -3.83 16.21
CA LYS A 249 20.20 -2.99 17.12
C LYS A 249 21.47 -2.54 16.40
N PHE A 250 21.63 -1.23 16.22
CA PHE A 250 22.93 -0.63 16.02
C PHE A 250 23.69 -0.78 17.35
N PHE A 251 24.51 -1.82 17.45
CA PHE A 251 25.58 -1.90 18.45
C PHE A 251 26.83 -1.24 17.88
#